data_AF-A0A9D7G7H8-F1
#
_entry.id   AF-A0A9D7G7H8-F1
#
_cell.length_a   1.000
_cell.length_b   1.000
_cell.length_c   1.000
_cell.angle_alpha   90.00
_cell.angle_beta   90.00
_cell.angle_gamma   90.00
#
_symmetry.space_group_name_H-M   'P 1'
#
loop_
_entity.id
_entity.type
_entity.pdbx_description
1 polymer ?
#
loop_
_entity_poly.entity_id
_entity_poly.type
_entity_poly.pdbx_seq_one_letter_code
_entity_poly.pdbx_strand_id
1 'polypeptide(L)'
;MAEQQESKAGWVRRLAERWGVSPARVGVILLVFALTGFTVMFLKKPMVAWASGDAGDPPLLFTVLYYILILPVYNALLLLYGALFGQFSFFWAFEKRFFARLFGRRKP
;
A
#
# COMPACT_ATOMS: atom_id res chain seq x y z
N MET A 1 -25.31 -0.39 24.75
CA MET A 1 -24.71 -0.38 23.39
C MET A 1 -24.02 0.95 23.02
N ALA A 2 -23.76 1.87 23.98
CA ALA A 2 -23.12 3.17 23.72
C ALA A 2 -21.58 3.18 23.95
N GLU A 3 -21.02 2.21 24.68
CA GLU A 3 -19.58 2.20 25.02
C GLU A 3 -18.64 1.83 23.87
N GLN A 4 -19.12 1.21 22.79
CA GLN A 4 -18.23 0.82 21.67
C GLN A 4 -17.89 1.95 20.69
N GLN A 5 -18.54 3.11 20.82
CA GLN A 5 -18.34 4.23 19.88
C GLN A 5 -17.28 5.25 20.36
N GLU A 6 -17.06 5.38 21.67
CA GLU A 6 -16.15 6.36 22.25
C GLU A 6 -14.67 5.97 22.10
N SER A 7 -14.35 4.68 22.29
CA SER A 7 -13.00 4.12 22.10
C SER A 7 -12.51 4.19 20.64
N LYS A 8 -13.40 3.92 19.67
CA LYS A 8 -13.06 3.95 18.24
C LYS A 8 -12.79 5.36 17.73
N ALA A 9 -13.49 6.36 18.24
CA ALA A 9 -13.30 7.76 17.84
C ALA A 9 -11.88 8.28 18.20
N GLY A 10 -11.31 7.82 19.31
CA GLY A 10 -9.99 8.26 19.77
C GLY A 10 -8.84 7.84 18.86
N TRP A 11 -8.74 6.56 18.49
CA TRP A 11 -7.67 6.08 17.62
C TRP A 11 -7.80 6.57 16.18
N VAL A 12 -9.03 6.57 15.63
CA VAL A 12 -9.29 7.07 14.28
C VAL A 12 -8.95 8.55 14.17
N ARG A 13 -9.27 9.37 15.20
CA ARG A 13 -8.87 10.78 15.24
C ARG A 13 -7.35 10.97 15.25
N ARG A 14 -6.62 10.19 16.05
CA ARG A 14 -5.15 10.26 16.07
C ARG A 14 -4.53 9.91 14.70
N LEU A 15 -5.07 8.92 13.99
CA LEU A 15 -4.63 8.61 12.62
C LEU A 15 -4.98 9.72 11.64
N ALA A 16 -6.22 10.22 11.73
CA ALA A 16 -6.72 11.31 10.91
C ALA A 16 -5.82 12.55 11.03
N GLU A 17 -5.45 12.94 12.25
CA GLU A 17 -4.53 14.04 12.55
C GLU A 17 -3.12 13.76 12.00
N ARG A 18 -2.58 12.56 12.23
CA ARG A 18 -1.24 12.18 11.75
C ARG A 18 -1.13 12.19 10.22
N TRP A 19 -2.22 11.88 9.53
CA TRP A 19 -2.30 11.84 8.07
C TRP A 19 -2.86 13.13 7.46
N GLY A 20 -3.36 14.07 8.28
CA GLY A 20 -3.97 15.32 7.82
C GLY A 20 -5.27 15.12 7.03
N VAL A 21 -6.04 14.07 7.34
CA VAL A 21 -7.31 13.73 6.65
C VAL A 21 -8.48 13.73 7.62
N SER A 22 -9.71 13.80 7.11
CA SER A 22 -10.89 13.69 7.97
C SER A 22 -11.06 12.26 8.52
N PRO A 23 -11.64 12.07 9.71
CA PRO A 23 -11.88 10.74 10.29
C PRO A 23 -12.64 9.79 9.38
N ALA A 24 -13.58 10.30 8.57
CA ALA A 24 -14.33 9.51 7.59
C ALA A 24 -13.45 8.97 6.44
N ARG A 25 -12.41 9.71 6.05
CA ARG A 25 -11.47 9.27 4.99
C ARG A 25 -10.52 8.19 5.47
N VAL A 26 -10.22 8.12 6.77
CA VAL A 26 -9.37 7.06 7.34
C VAL A 26 -9.95 5.68 7.06
N GLY A 27 -11.27 5.50 7.19
CA GLY A 27 -11.92 4.23 6.86
C GLY A 27 -11.73 3.81 5.40
N VAL A 28 -11.87 4.76 4.48
CA VAL A 28 -11.66 4.53 3.04
C VAL A 28 -10.19 4.21 2.74
N ILE A 29 -9.26 4.92 3.36
CA ILE A 29 -7.82 4.67 3.21
C ILE A 29 -7.46 3.27 3.71
N LEU A 30 -7.98 2.86 4.87
CA LEU A 30 -7.77 1.51 5.40
C LEU A 30 -8.38 0.43 4.50
N LEU A 31 -9.56 0.69 3.92
CA LEU A 31 -10.17 -0.21 2.94
C LEU A 31 -9.29 -0.37 1.70
N VAL A 32 -8.77 0.74 1.15
CA VAL A 32 -7.82 0.72 0.03
C VAL A 32 -6.56 -0.06 0.39
N PHE A 33 -6.01 0.12 1.59
CA PHE A 33 -4.86 -0.66 2.05
C PHE A 33 -5.15 -2.16 2.16
N ALA A 34 -6.35 -2.53 2.63
CA ALA A 34 -6.77 -3.93 2.69
C ALA A 34 -6.93 -4.54 1.29
N LEU A 35 -7.59 -3.83 0.36
CA LEU A 35 -7.78 -4.27 -1.02
C LEU A 35 -6.45 -4.39 -1.77
N THR A 36 -5.59 -3.38 -1.68
CA THR A 36 -4.25 -3.42 -2.30
C THR A 36 -3.40 -4.57 -1.72
N GLY A 37 -3.39 -4.75 -0.41
CA GLY A 37 -2.68 -5.85 0.25
C GLY A 37 -3.19 -7.23 -0.18
N PHE A 38 -4.51 -7.38 -0.29
CA PHE A 38 -5.13 -8.61 -0.79
C PHE A 38 -4.73 -8.90 -2.25
N THR A 39 -4.78 -7.89 -3.12
CA THR A 39 -4.38 -8.01 -4.53
C THR A 39 -2.92 -8.43 -4.67
N VAL A 40 -2.00 -7.87 -3.87
CA VAL A 40 -0.59 -8.27 -3.86
C VAL A 40 -0.40 -9.74 -3.44
N MET A 41 -1.15 -10.20 -2.44
CA MET A 41 -1.10 -11.60 -2.01
C MET A 41 -1.54 -12.55 -3.13
N PHE A 42 -2.58 -12.18 -3.87
CA PHE A 42 -3.05 -12.92 -5.04
C PHE A 42 -2.03 -12.90 -6.18
N LEU A 43 -1.32 -11.78 -6.38
CA LEU A 43 -0.30 -11.65 -7.43
C LEU A 43 0.97 -12.45 -7.12
N LYS A 44 1.31 -12.64 -5.84
CA LYS A 44 2.46 -13.45 -5.41
C LYS A 44 2.38 -14.89 -5.91
N LYS A 45 1.20 -15.53 -5.80
CA LYS A 45 1.02 -16.95 -6.13
C LYS A 45 1.34 -17.29 -7.61
N PRO A 46 0.74 -16.63 -8.61
CA PRO A 46 1.06 -16.88 -10.02
C PRO A 46 2.47 -16.40 -10.37
N MET A 47 2.98 -15.32 -9.77
CA MET A 47 4.34 -14.86 -10.09
C MET A 47 5.42 -15.83 -9.59
N VAL A 48 5.26 -16.39 -8.39
CA VAL A 48 6.17 -17.44 -7.88
C VAL A 48 6.01 -18.72 -8.70
N ALA A 49 4.78 -19.14 -9.01
CA ALA A 49 4.54 -20.32 -9.83
C ALA A 49 5.11 -20.18 -11.26
N TRP A 50 5.04 -18.98 -11.85
CA TRP A 50 5.63 -18.69 -13.16
C TRP A 50 7.17 -18.62 -13.10
N ALA A 51 7.73 -18.05 -12.03
CA ALA A 51 9.17 -18.00 -11.82
C ALA A 51 9.80 -19.37 -11.51
N SER A 52 9.03 -20.31 -10.96
CA SER A 52 9.47 -21.67 -10.61
C SER A 52 9.28 -22.72 -11.72
N GLY A 53 8.82 -22.33 -12.93
CA GLY A 53 8.44 -23.29 -13.98
C GLY A 53 9.45 -24.43 -14.20
N ASP A 54 8.96 -25.68 -14.26
CA ASP A 54 9.57 -27.02 -14.49
C ASP A 54 10.97 -27.36 -13.93
N ALA A 55 11.75 -26.40 -13.42
CA ALA A 55 13.16 -26.52 -13.04
C ALA A 55 13.39 -26.56 -11.51
N GLY A 56 12.33 -26.70 -10.71
CA GLY A 56 12.41 -27.01 -9.28
C GLY A 56 12.71 -25.82 -8.36
N ASP A 57 13.51 -24.82 -8.78
CA ASP A 57 13.78 -23.62 -7.99
C ASP A 57 13.80 -22.34 -8.84
N PRO A 58 13.10 -21.27 -8.41
CA PRO A 58 13.19 -19.99 -9.09
C PRO A 58 14.60 -19.42 -8.90
N PRO A 59 15.29 -18.96 -9.95
CA PRO A 59 16.60 -18.37 -9.82
C PRO A 59 16.57 -17.25 -8.77
N LEU A 60 17.53 -17.21 -7.85
CA LEU A 60 17.59 -16.18 -6.80
C LEU A 60 17.48 -14.76 -7.39
N LEU A 61 18.04 -14.56 -8.59
CA LEU A 61 17.92 -13.32 -9.36
C LEU A 61 16.46 -12.97 -9.70
N PHE A 62 15.62 -13.93 -10.10
CA PHE A 62 14.20 -13.70 -10.36
C PHE A 62 13.44 -13.33 -9.09
N THR A 63 13.75 -13.99 -7.98
CA THR A 63 13.12 -13.68 -6.68
C THR A 63 13.47 -12.27 -6.19
N VAL A 64 14.74 -11.87 -6.32
CA VAL A 64 15.18 -10.50 -5.98
C VAL A 64 14.53 -9.48 -6.90
N LEU A 65 14.51 -9.75 -8.21
CA LEU A 65 13.87 -8.87 -9.20
C LEU A 65 12.37 -8.73 -8.92
N TYR A 66 11.68 -9.80 -8.53
CA TYR A 66 10.28 -9.78 -8.11
C TYR A 66 10.05 -8.81 -6.93
N TYR A 67 10.86 -8.87 -5.87
CA TYR A 67 10.72 -7.94 -4.73
C TYR A 67 11.01 -6.47 -5.11
N ILE A 68 11.87 -6.25 -6.11
CA ILE A 68 12.14 -4.91 -6.63
C ILE A 68 10.97 -4.42 -7.50
N LEU A 69 10.39 -5.27 -8.35
CA LEU A 69 9.27 -4.93 -9.25
C LEU A 69 7.92 -4.85 -8.53
N ILE A 70 7.68 -5.64 -7.48
CA ILE A 70 6.42 -5.58 -6.73
C ILE A 70 6.24 -4.22 -6.05
N LEU A 71 7.34 -3.53 -5.77
CA LEU A 71 7.34 -2.20 -5.15
C LEU A 71 6.69 -1.12 -6.05
N PRO A 72 7.12 -0.88 -7.31
CA PRO A 72 6.43 0.03 -8.21
C PRO A 72 5.02 -0.45 -8.58
N VAL A 73 4.77 -1.76 -8.65
CA VAL A 73 3.42 -2.30 -8.87
C VAL A 73 2.48 -1.94 -7.72
N TYR A 74 2.92 -2.08 -6.47
CA TYR A 74 2.12 -1.72 -5.29
C TYR A 74 1.77 -0.23 -5.26
N ASN A 75 2.75 0.61 -5.58
CA ASN A 75 2.62 2.06 -5.74
C ASN A 75 1.56 2.42 -6.79
N ALA A 76 1.63 1.79 -7.97
CA ALA A 76 0.60 1.94 -9.01
C ALA A 76 -0.80 1.48 -8.56
N LEU A 77 -0.90 0.36 -7.83
CA LEU A 77 -2.16 -0.12 -7.27
C LEU A 77 -2.73 0.89 -6.27
N LEU A 78 -1.92 1.39 -5.34
CA LEU A 78 -2.35 2.42 -4.37
C LEU A 78 -2.93 3.65 -5.06
N LEU A 79 -2.30 4.11 -6.15
CA LEU A 79 -2.80 5.22 -6.95
C LEU A 79 -4.10 4.87 -7.67
N LEU A 80 -4.22 3.68 -8.24
CA LEU A 80 -5.41 3.20 -8.93
C LEU A 80 -6.60 3.12 -7.98
N TYR A 81 -6.45 2.45 -6.84
CA TYR A 81 -7.50 2.40 -5.81
C TYR A 81 -7.75 3.79 -5.22
N GLY A 82 -6.71 4.60 -5.00
CA GLY A 82 -6.84 5.98 -4.60
C GLY A 82 -7.71 6.80 -5.57
N ALA A 83 -7.56 6.59 -6.88
CA ALA A 83 -8.40 7.21 -7.90
C ALA A 83 -9.84 6.68 -7.87
N LEU A 84 -10.04 5.36 -7.73
CA LEU A 84 -11.36 4.74 -7.63
C LEU A 84 -12.20 5.27 -6.45
N PHE A 85 -11.55 5.53 -5.31
CA PHE A 85 -12.21 6.05 -4.11
C PHE A 85 -12.13 7.59 -3.96
N GLY A 86 -11.64 8.30 -4.98
CA GLY A 86 -11.54 9.77 -4.97
C GLY A 86 -10.52 10.35 -3.97
N GLN A 87 -9.56 9.54 -3.50
CA GLN A 87 -8.46 9.90 -2.59
C GLN A 87 -7.09 9.98 -3.31
N PHE A 88 -7.06 10.13 -4.64
CA PHE A 88 -5.83 10.13 -5.44
C PHE A 88 -4.77 11.10 -4.91
N SER A 89 -5.15 12.35 -4.58
CA SER A 89 -4.20 13.36 -4.07
C SER A 89 -3.52 12.94 -2.77
N PHE A 90 -4.22 12.20 -1.89
CA PHE A 90 -3.65 11.70 -0.64
C PHE A 90 -2.60 10.63 -0.93
N PHE A 91 -2.94 9.64 -1.76
CA PHE A 91 -2.01 8.56 -2.12
C PHE A 91 -0.84 9.07 -2.96
N TRP A 92 -1.04 10.04 -3.84
CA TRP A 92 0.04 10.69 -4.58
C TRP A 92 1.01 11.44 -3.67
N ALA A 93 0.52 12.14 -2.66
CA ALA A 93 1.37 12.77 -1.64
C ALA A 93 2.11 11.72 -0.80
N PHE A 94 1.43 10.64 -0.43
CA PHE A 94 2.00 9.52 0.32
C PHE A 94 3.12 8.81 -0.45
N GLU A 95 2.88 8.47 -1.72
CA GLU A 95 3.84 7.82 -2.61
C GLU A 95 5.04 8.72 -2.90
N LYS A 96 4.82 10.01 -3.21
CA LYS A 96 5.93 10.97 -3.36
C LYS A 96 6.79 11.03 -2.11
N ARG A 97 6.19 10.98 -0.91
CA ARG A 97 6.93 10.95 0.36
C ARG A 97 7.69 9.63 0.55
N PHE A 98 7.18 8.52 0.03
CA PHE A 98 7.85 7.23 0.03
C PHE A 98 9.06 7.23 -0.93
N PHE A 99 8.86 7.65 -2.19
CA PHE A 99 9.93 7.79 -3.18
C PHE A 99 10.97 8.83 -2.76
N ALA A 100 10.56 9.94 -2.14
CA ALA A 100 11.50 10.92 -1.60
C ALA A 100 12.35 10.35 -0.45
N ARG A 101 11.93 9.31 0.26
CA ARG A 101 12.80 8.62 1.23
C ARG A 101 13.70 7.58 0.56
N LEU A 102 13.21 6.91 -0.49
CA LEU A 102 13.94 5.87 -1.19
C LEU A 102 15.03 6.44 -2.12
N PHE A 103 14.70 7.50 -2.85
CA PHE A 103 15.55 8.13 -3.88
C PHE A 103 15.96 9.56 -3.53
N GLY A 104 15.26 10.21 -2.61
CA GLY A 104 15.59 11.57 -2.19
C GLY A 104 16.88 11.55 -1.40
N ARG A 105 17.97 11.84 -2.14
CA ARG A 105 19.17 12.50 -1.62
C ARG A 105 18.73 13.49 -0.54
N ARG A 106 19.31 13.35 0.66
CA ARG A 106 19.42 14.47 1.60
C ARG A 106 19.91 15.66 0.78
N LYS A 107 19.05 16.64 0.52
CA LYS A 107 19.61 17.98 0.34
C LYS A 107 20.19 18.35 1.71
N PRO A 108 21.47 18.73 1.78
CA PRO A 108 22.12 19.12 3.02
C PRO A 108 21.36 20.28 3.70
#